data_AF-A0A9Q3PND9-F1
#
_entry.id   AF-A0A9Q3PND9-F1
#
_cell.length_a   1.000
_cell.length_b   1.000
_cell.length_c   1.000
_cell.angle_alpha   90.00
_cell.angle_beta   90.00
_cell.angle_gamma   90.00
#
_symmetry.space_group_name_H-M   'P 1'
#
loop_
_entity.id
_entity.type
_entity.pdbx_description
1 polymer ?
#
loop_
_entity_poly.entity_id
_entity_poly.type
_entity_poly.pdbx_seq_one_letter_code
_entity_poly.pdbx_strand_id
1 'polypeptide(L)'
;MNQLLTVFNGSTIFSKIDLRGAYNLLRIKEGDEHLTAFGTKYGSYEYLVMPFGLTNAPASFQNLVDDIFAYFLDVFVVVYLDDIMVFSSSEEEHVKHVPSVLQILRDNKLFAKASKCVFHASSVEYLGYVVSSEGLKMDASKVQQILNWPQPRNIKALKYFLGFANFYCCFIKNYSEKITALTSLLKKDSPFIFNEKALSQFQVLKDAFTSAPILSHFNSSLPTIVETDSSDYALGAVLSQVNDSGKHPIAFDSRRFLPAELNYEIHDKDLLGIAWAL
;
A
#
# COMPACT_ATOMS: atom_id res chain seq x y z
N MET A 1 3.33 -2.41 3.75
CA MET A 1 3.03 -2.26 2.31
C MET A 1 4.05 -1.37 1.63
N ASN A 2 4.22 -0.10 2.02
CA ASN A 2 5.22 0.78 1.39
C ASN A 2 6.66 0.25 1.44
N GLN A 3 7.07 -0.44 2.52
CA GLN A 3 8.38 -1.10 2.61
C GLN A 3 8.60 -2.20 1.56
N LEU A 4 7.54 -2.91 1.12
CA LEU A 4 7.67 -3.94 0.09
C LEU A 4 7.91 -3.35 -1.31
N LEU A 5 7.62 -2.05 -1.48
CA LEU A 5 7.71 -1.39 -2.77
C LEU A 5 9.07 -0.69 -2.97
N THR A 6 9.95 -0.68 -1.96
CA THR A 6 11.25 0.00 -2.05
C THR A 6 12.34 -0.84 -2.70
N VAL A 7 12.13 -2.15 -2.89
CA VAL A 7 13.15 -3.09 -3.39
C VAL A 7 13.26 -3.13 -4.91
N PHE A 8 12.37 -2.45 -5.63
CA PHE A 8 12.33 -2.48 -7.10
C PHE A 8 13.36 -1.60 -7.79
N ASN A 9 14.23 -0.92 -7.03
CA ASN A 9 15.26 -0.06 -7.61
C ASN A 9 16.14 -0.82 -8.61
N GLY A 10 16.37 -0.22 -9.78
CA GLY A 10 17.15 -0.83 -10.87
C GLY A 10 16.42 -1.92 -11.67
N SER A 11 15.16 -2.22 -11.35
CA SER A 11 14.36 -3.20 -12.10
C SER A 11 13.70 -2.57 -13.32
N THR A 12 13.69 -3.29 -14.43
CA THR A 12 13.09 -2.85 -15.70
C THR A 12 11.98 -3.77 -16.18
N ILE A 13 11.94 -5.01 -15.70
CA ILE A 13 10.99 -6.04 -16.12
C ILE A 13 10.35 -6.67 -14.89
N PHE A 14 9.03 -6.84 -14.97
CA PHE A 14 8.18 -7.32 -13.89
C PHE A 14 7.26 -8.45 -14.35
N SER A 15 7.03 -9.43 -13.48
CA SER A 15 6.01 -10.45 -13.64
C SER A 15 5.21 -10.57 -12.36
N LYS A 16 3.87 -10.53 -12.46
CA LYS A 16 2.95 -10.76 -11.35
C LYS A 16 2.31 -12.13 -11.47
N ILE A 17 2.33 -12.89 -10.39
CA ILE A 17 1.73 -14.21 -10.28
C ILE A 17 0.67 -14.15 -9.17
N ASP A 18 -0.59 -14.42 -9.52
CA ASP A 18 -1.75 -14.47 -8.59
C ASP A 18 -2.04 -15.93 -8.23
N LEU A 19 -1.98 -16.27 -6.94
CA LEU A 19 -2.25 -17.63 -6.47
C LEU A 19 -3.76 -17.93 -6.43
N ARG A 20 -4.13 -19.12 -6.90
CA ARG A 20 -5.51 -19.62 -6.87
C ARG A 20 -5.82 -20.19 -5.50
N GLY A 21 -6.82 -19.62 -4.82
CA GLY A 21 -7.39 -20.20 -3.61
C GLY A 21 -6.44 -20.17 -2.41
N ALA A 22 -5.57 -19.16 -2.36
CA ALA A 22 -4.56 -18.86 -1.33
C ALA A 22 -4.68 -19.66 -0.02
N TYR A 23 -5.60 -19.26 0.87
CA TYR A 23 -5.72 -19.89 2.20
C TYR A 23 -6.13 -21.36 2.13
N ASN A 24 -6.95 -21.76 1.16
CA ASN A 24 -7.35 -23.16 1.03
C ASN A 24 -6.19 -24.09 0.62
N LEU A 25 -5.00 -23.55 0.34
CA LEU A 25 -3.78 -24.31 0.10
C LEU A 25 -3.09 -24.73 1.41
N LEU A 26 -3.43 -24.11 2.54
CA LEU A 26 -2.93 -24.46 3.87
C LEU A 26 -3.83 -25.49 4.55
N ARG A 27 -3.25 -26.51 5.17
CA ARG A 27 -3.99 -27.40 6.06
C ARG A 27 -4.23 -26.75 7.42
N ILE A 28 -5.38 -27.02 8.00
CA ILE A 28 -5.57 -26.78 9.44
C ILE A 28 -4.64 -27.73 10.19
N LYS A 29 -4.11 -27.26 11.32
CA LYS A 29 -3.27 -28.07 12.19
C LYS A 29 -4.07 -29.27 12.69
N GLU A 30 -3.45 -30.45 12.64
CA GLU A 30 -4.08 -31.68 13.10
C GLU A 30 -4.53 -31.56 14.57
N GLY A 31 -5.81 -31.85 14.81
CA GLY A 31 -6.49 -31.69 16.09
C GLY A 31 -7.30 -30.40 16.22
N ASP A 32 -7.03 -29.37 15.41
CA ASP A 32 -7.72 -28.08 15.45
C ASP A 32 -8.87 -27.98 14.42
N GLU A 33 -9.11 -29.00 13.59
CA GLU A 33 -10.14 -28.99 12.53
C GLU A 33 -11.53 -28.71 13.09
N HIS A 34 -11.85 -29.28 14.26
CA HIS A 34 -13.13 -29.11 14.94
C HIS A 34 -13.46 -27.65 15.29
N LEU A 35 -12.45 -26.78 15.42
CA LEU A 35 -12.64 -25.34 15.66
C LEU A 35 -13.21 -24.62 14.44
N THR A 36 -13.17 -25.25 13.27
CA THR A 36 -13.72 -24.73 12.00
C THR A 36 -15.08 -25.31 11.67
N ALA A 37 -15.71 -26.02 12.61
CA ALA A 37 -17.00 -26.67 12.39
C ALA A 37 -18.11 -25.68 12.04
N PHE A 38 -18.92 -26.02 11.05
CA PHE A 38 -20.10 -25.27 10.64
C PHE A 38 -21.28 -26.19 10.37
N GLY A 39 -22.49 -25.70 10.68
CA GLY A 39 -23.74 -26.42 10.47
C GLY A 39 -24.35 -26.12 9.11
N THR A 40 -24.88 -27.14 8.46
CA THR A 40 -25.79 -27.02 7.32
C THR A 40 -27.12 -27.71 7.65
N LYS A 41 -28.14 -27.53 6.81
CA LYS A 41 -29.40 -28.28 6.94
C LYS A 41 -29.24 -29.81 6.88
N TYR A 42 -28.09 -30.31 6.43
CA TYR A 42 -27.81 -31.74 6.23
C TYR A 42 -26.79 -32.32 7.21
N GLY A 43 -26.25 -31.53 8.13
CA GLY A 43 -25.28 -32.00 9.11
C GLY A 43 -24.22 -30.97 9.47
N SER A 44 -23.30 -31.38 10.33
CA SER A 44 -22.12 -30.62 10.73
C SER A 44 -20.92 -31.04 9.89
N TYR A 45 -20.15 -30.05 9.43
CA TYR A 45 -18.94 -30.24 8.66
C TYR A 45 -17.82 -29.42 9.27
N GLU A 46 -16.59 -29.82 9.02
CA GLU A 46 -15.39 -29.09 9.43
C GLU A 46 -14.46 -28.91 8.23
N TYR A 47 -13.60 -27.89 8.30
CA TYR A 47 -12.62 -27.64 7.27
C TYR A 47 -11.30 -28.35 7.59
N LEU A 48 -10.78 -29.10 6.62
CA LEU A 48 -9.44 -29.69 6.67
C LEU A 48 -8.34 -28.73 6.16
N VAL A 49 -8.76 -27.70 5.44
CA VAL A 49 -7.90 -26.65 4.88
C VAL A 49 -8.37 -25.30 5.38
N MET A 50 -7.47 -24.34 5.48
CA MET A 50 -7.76 -23.04 6.07
C MET A 50 -8.87 -22.31 5.30
N PRO A 51 -10.05 -22.09 5.91
CA PRO A 51 -11.13 -21.37 5.27
C PRO A 51 -10.88 -19.86 5.31
N PHE A 52 -11.54 -19.13 4.41
CA PHE A 52 -11.62 -17.68 4.51
C PHE A 52 -12.40 -17.27 5.78
N GLY A 53 -12.00 -16.15 6.38
CA GLY A 53 -12.66 -15.57 7.55
C GLY A 53 -11.99 -15.88 8.88
N LEU A 54 -11.01 -16.80 8.93
CA LEU A 54 -10.19 -16.96 10.13
C LEU A 54 -9.25 -15.76 10.30
N THR A 55 -9.22 -15.20 11.50
CA THR A 55 -8.45 -13.98 11.83
C THR A 55 -6.97 -14.09 11.48
N ASN A 56 -6.37 -15.26 11.73
CA ASN A 56 -4.93 -15.47 11.52
C ASN A 56 -4.59 -16.12 10.17
N ALA A 57 -5.57 -16.39 9.31
CA ALA A 57 -5.29 -17.01 8.01
C ALA A 57 -4.29 -16.23 7.13
N PRO A 58 -4.40 -14.88 7.02
CA PRO A 58 -3.43 -14.10 6.27
C PRO A 58 -2.00 -14.22 6.82
N ALA A 59 -1.84 -14.16 8.15
CA ALA A 59 -0.53 -14.24 8.79
C ALA A 59 0.11 -15.62 8.61
N SER A 60 -0.66 -16.69 8.79
CA SER A 60 -0.19 -18.06 8.56
C SER A 60 0.21 -18.30 7.11
N PHE A 61 -0.51 -17.70 6.15
CA PHE A 61 -0.15 -17.77 4.74
C PHE A 61 1.10 -16.98 4.40
N GLN A 62 1.23 -15.77 4.95
CA GLN A 62 2.44 -14.98 4.78
C GLN A 62 3.67 -15.74 5.31
N ASN A 63 3.58 -16.37 6.50
CA ASN A 63 4.69 -17.17 7.03
C ASN A 63 5.10 -18.33 6.10
N LEU A 64 4.13 -19.07 5.54
CA LEU A 64 4.44 -20.13 4.57
C LEU A 64 5.19 -19.58 3.36
N VAL A 65 4.66 -18.49 2.80
CA VAL A 65 5.23 -17.83 1.62
C VAL A 65 6.64 -17.33 1.92
N ASP A 66 6.83 -16.71 3.08
CA ASP A 66 8.11 -16.19 3.52
C ASP A 66 9.14 -17.32 3.64
N ASP A 67 8.75 -18.47 4.21
CA ASP A 67 9.61 -19.64 4.35
C ASP A 67 10.02 -20.23 2.99
N ILE A 68 9.07 -20.44 2.07
CA ILE A 68 9.37 -21.09 0.78
C ILE A 68 10.14 -20.17 -0.17
N PHE A 69 9.96 -18.86 -0.06
CA PHE A 69 10.65 -17.86 -0.89
C PHE A 69 11.84 -17.21 -0.18
N ALA A 70 12.23 -17.64 1.02
CA ALA A 70 13.22 -16.97 1.88
C ALA A 70 14.50 -16.53 1.15
N TYR A 71 15.00 -17.32 0.20
CA TYR A 71 16.22 -17.01 -0.56
C TYR A 71 16.02 -16.01 -1.71
N PHE A 72 14.78 -15.77 -2.12
CA PHE A 72 14.40 -14.91 -3.25
C PHE A 72 13.79 -13.58 -2.81
N LEU A 73 13.24 -13.53 -1.59
CA LEU A 73 12.63 -12.34 -1.01
C LEU A 73 13.61 -11.18 -0.98
N ASP A 74 13.13 -10.01 -1.41
CA ASP A 74 13.86 -8.75 -1.48
C ASP A 74 15.12 -8.78 -2.38
N VAL A 75 15.39 -9.90 -3.05
CA VAL A 75 16.45 -10.03 -4.07
C VAL A 75 15.87 -9.85 -5.47
N PHE A 76 14.86 -10.67 -5.82
CA PHE A 76 14.15 -10.58 -7.09
C PHE A 76 12.67 -10.97 -6.97
N VAL A 77 12.19 -11.24 -5.75
CA VAL A 77 10.80 -11.56 -5.44
C VAL A 77 10.30 -10.71 -4.28
N VAL A 78 9.09 -10.18 -4.40
CA VAL A 78 8.31 -9.64 -3.29
C VAL A 78 6.99 -10.40 -3.25
N VAL A 79 6.56 -10.82 -2.07
CA VAL A 79 5.25 -11.45 -1.93
C VAL A 79 4.44 -10.77 -0.85
N TYR A 80 3.16 -10.55 -1.15
CA TYR A 80 2.18 -10.12 -0.17
C TYR A 80 0.93 -10.98 -0.33
N LEU A 81 0.72 -11.86 0.66
CA LEU A 81 -0.33 -12.88 0.60
C LEU A 81 -0.26 -13.65 -0.73
N ASP A 82 -1.31 -13.62 -1.53
CA ASP A 82 -1.47 -14.37 -2.77
C ASP A 82 -0.89 -13.69 -4.01
N ASP A 83 -0.44 -12.45 -3.89
CA ASP A 83 0.18 -11.66 -4.95
C ASP A 83 1.71 -11.79 -4.86
N ILE A 84 2.32 -12.48 -5.84
CA ILE A 84 3.78 -12.61 -5.98
C ILE A 84 4.24 -11.68 -7.11
N MET A 85 5.20 -10.82 -6.81
CA MET A 85 5.92 -10.00 -7.77
C MET A 85 7.33 -10.55 -7.99
N VAL A 86 7.69 -10.76 -9.25
CA VAL A 86 9.06 -11.06 -9.68
C VAL A 86 9.59 -9.84 -10.44
N PHE A 87 10.77 -9.36 -10.09
CA PHE A 87 11.38 -8.17 -10.69
C PHE A 87 12.83 -8.45 -11.10
N SER A 88 13.32 -7.82 -12.14
CA SER A 88 14.69 -8.03 -12.65
C SER A 88 15.21 -6.82 -13.40
N SER A 89 16.53 -6.66 -13.46
CA SER A 89 17.18 -5.55 -14.15
C SER A 89 17.32 -5.78 -15.65
N SER A 90 17.35 -7.03 -16.11
CA SER A 90 17.41 -7.40 -17.53
C SER A 90 16.52 -8.60 -17.88
N GLU A 91 16.28 -8.79 -19.17
CA GLU A 91 15.47 -9.91 -19.68
C GLU A 91 16.18 -11.25 -19.45
N GLU A 92 17.50 -11.29 -19.59
CA GLU A 92 18.33 -12.50 -19.40
C GLU A 92 18.28 -13.02 -17.96
N GLU A 93 18.16 -12.12 -16.98
CA GLU A 93 17.91 -12.48 -15.58
C GLU A 93 16.46 -12.92 -15.38
N HIS A 94 15.51 -12.18 -15.96
CA HIS A 94 14.09 -12.43 -15.76
C HIS A 94 13.65 -13.82 -16.26
N VAL A 95 14.19 -14.26 -17.40
CA VAL A 95 13.94 -15.61 -17.95
C VAL A 95 14.52 -16.73 -17.07
N LYS A 96 15.39 -16.43 -16.10
CA LYS A 96 15.89 -17.38 -15.09
C LYS A 96 15.08 -17.28 -13.79
N HIS A 97 14.74 -16.06 -13.38
CA HIS A 97 13.99 -15.81 -12.15
C HIS A 97 12.58 -16.39 -12.20
N VAL A 98 11.83 -16.14 -13.28
CA VAL A 98 10.43 -16.59 -13.38
C VAL A 98 10.33 -18.13 -13.30
N PRO A 99 11.10 -18.93 -14.05
CA PRO A 99 11.07 -20.39 -13.90
C PRO A 99 11.45 -20.86 -12.49
N SER A 100 12.39 -20.21 -11.82
CA SER A 100 12.79 -20.56 -10.45
C SER A 100 11.63 -20.36 -9.47
N VAL A 101 10.88 -19.27 -9.60
CA VAL A 101 9.66 -19.00 -8.81
C VAL A 101 8.57 -20.03 -9.12
N LEU A 102 8.32 -20.31 -10.39
CA LEU A 102 7.32 -21.31 -10.80
C LEU A 102 7.69 -22.72 -10.31
N GLN A 103 8.98 -23.04 -10.21
CA GLN A 103 9.43 -24.32 -9.69
C GLN A 103 9.16 -24.43 -8.18
N ILE A 104 9.44 -23.40 -7.38
CA ILE A 104 9.08 -23.36 -5.95
C ILE A 104 7.58 -23.54 -5.76
N LEU A 105 6.76 -22.85 -6.56
CA LEU A 105 5.30 -23.01 -6.50
C LEU A 105 4.88 -24.44 -6.81
N ARG A 106 5.47 -25.07 -7.83
CA ARG A 106 5.20 -26.46 -8.20
C ARG A 106 5.59 -27.44 -7.10
N ASP A 107 6.77 -27.28 -6.50
CA ASP A 107 7.28 -28.17 -5.45
C ASP A 107 6.42 -28.11 -4.19
N ASN A 108 5.87 -26.92 -3.90
CA ASN A 108 4.96 -26.68 -2.77
C ASN A 108 3.47 -26.85 -3.13
N LYS A 109 3.15 -27.28 -4.35
CA LYS A 109 1.77 -27.49 -4.86
C LYS A 109 0.88 -26.24 -4.73
N LEU A 110 1.48 -25.06 -4.89
CA LEU A 110 0.79 -23.78 -4.98
C LEU A 110 0.50 -23.49 -6.45
N PHE A 111 -0.78 -23.26 -6.78
CA PHE A 111 -1.20 -23.10 -8.17
C PHE A 111 -1.54 -21.65 -8.46
N ALA A 112 -0.99 -21.10 -9.54
CA ALA A 112 -1.33 -19.77 -10.01
C ALA A 112 -2.59 -19.77 -10.89
N LYS A 113 -3.34 -18.67 -10.85
CA LYS A 113 -4.45 -18.41 -11.78
C LYS A 113 -3.92 -17.72 -13.02
N ALA A 114 -3.57 -18.51 -14.04
CA ALA A 114 -2.95 -18.02 -15.28
C ALA A 114 -3.64 -16.80 -15.92
N SER A 115 -4.98 -16.71 -15.88
CA SER A 115 -5.72 -15.59 -16.46
C SER A 115 -5.57 -14.25 -15.73
N LYS A 116 -4.96 -14.25 -14.55
CA LYS A 116 -4.62 -13.05 -13.78
C LYS A 116 -3.11 -12.80 -13.67
N CYS A 117 -2.28 -13.74 -14.13
CA CYS A 117 -0.84 -13.55 -14.13
C CYS A 117 -0.44 -12.60 -15.27
N VAL A 118 0.60 -11.83 -15.04
CA VAL A 118 1.24 -10.95 -16.01
C VAL A 118 2.71 -11.34 -16.07
N PHE A 119 3.27 -11.52 -17.26
CA PHE A 119 4.67 -11.90 -17.44
C PHE A 119 5.39 -10.89 -18.33
N HIS A 120 6.67 -10.62 -18.01
CA HIS A 120 7.59 -9.82 -18.82
C HIS A 120 7.03 -8.44 -19.22
N ALA A 121 6.47 -7.72 -18.25
CA ALA A 121 5.92 -6.38 -18.46
C ALA A 121 6.87 -5.29 -17.95
N SER A 122 6.92 -4.16 -18.65
CA SER A 122 7.66 -2.96 -18.21
C SER A 122 6.94 -2.18 -17.10
N SER A 123 5.63 -2.42 -16.93
CA SER A 123 4.85 -1.89 -15.83
C SER A 123 3.72 -2.85 -15.43
N VAL A 124 3.45 -2.96 -14.14
CA VAL A 124 2.47 -3.91 -13.58
C VAL A 124 1.71 -3.30 -12.40
N GLU A 125 0.41 -3.58 -12.33
CA GLU A 125 -0.39 -3.27 -11.14
C GLU A 125 -0.10 -4.26 -10.00
N TYR A 126 0.37 -3.75 -8.85
CA TYR A 126 0.71 -4.53 -7.68
C TYR A 126 0.31 -3.78 -6.40
N LEU A 127 -0.46 -4.45 -5.53
CA LEU A 127 -0.94 -3.89 -4.26
C LEU A 127 -1.65 -2.53 -4.39
N GLY A 128 -2.34 -2.29 -5.51
CA GLY A 128 -3.05 -1.04 -5.77
C GLY A 128 -2.18 0.10 -6.32
N TYR A 129 -0.91 -0.15 -6.61
CA TYR A 129 0.02 0.76 -7.27
C TYR A 129 0.38 0.24 -8.66
N VAL A 130 0.81 1.11 -9.56
CA VAL A 130 1.47 0.71 -10.81
C VAL A 130 2.97 0.88 -10.62
N VAL A 131 3.69 -0.23 -10.71
CA VAL A 131 5.14 -0.30 -10.59
C VAL A 131 5.75 -0.27 -11.99
N SER A 132 6.78 0.54 -12.19
CA SER A 132 7.61 0.56 -13.41
C SER A 132 9.07 0.86 -13.06
N SER A 133 9.94 0.89 -14.06
CA SER A 133 11.34 1.34 -13.90
C SER A 133 11.47 2.81 -13.47
N GLU A 134 10.48 3.64 -13.79
CA GLU A 134 10.46 5.06 -13.43
C GLU A 134 10.11 5.28 -11.95
N GLY A 135 9.39 4.33 -11.35
CA GLY A 135 8.93 4.44 -9.97
C GLY A 135 7.56 3.82 -9.73
N LEU A 136 6.88 4.35 -8.72
CA LEU A 136 5.53 4.00 -8.32
C LEU A 136 4.59 5.12 -8.74
N LYS A 137 3.45 4.76 -9.30
CA LYS A 137 2.34 5.69 -9.57
C LYS A 137 1.01 5.09 -9.13
N MET A 138 0.04 5.96 -8.91
CA MET A 138 -1.34 5.53 -8.71
C MET A 138 -1.95 5.06 -10.03
N ASP A 139 -2.76 4.01 -9.99
CA ASP A 139 -3.48 3.56 -11.17
C ASP A 139 -4.53 4.61 -11.62
N ALA A 140 -4.62 4.82 -12.94
CA ALA A 140 -5.48 5.85 -13.52
C ALA A 140 -6.97 5.61 -13.23
N SER A 141 -7.41 4.35 -13.11
CA SER A 141 -8.80 4.04 -12.75
C SER A 141 -9.10 4.43 -11.30
N LYS A 142 -8.12 4.31 -10.39
CA LYS A 142 -8.24 4.72 -8.99
C LYS A 142 -8.26 6.25 -8.86
N VAL A 143 -7.43 6.95 -9.63
CA VAL A 143 -7.49 8.42 -9.73
C VAL A 143 -8.86 8.85 -10.23
N GLN A 144 -9.37 8.20 -11.28
CA GLN A 144 -10.70 8.51 -11.82
C GLN A 144 -11.82 8.20 -10.80
N GLN A 145 -11.67 7.14 -10.00
CA GLN A 145 -12.60 6.82 -8.92
C GLN A 145 -12.64 7.94 -7.86
N ILE A 146 -11.50 8.52 -7.49
CA ILE A 146 -11.43 9.69 -6.59
C ILE A 146 -12.10 10.91 -7.23
N LEU A 147 -11.82 11.18 -8.50
CA LEU A 147 -12.39 12.30 -9.23
C LEU A 147 -13.92 12.22 -9.35
N ASN A 148 -14.44 11.02 -9.58
CA ASN A 148 -15.87 10.78 -9.67
C ASN A 148 -16.54 10.57 -8.31
N TRP A 149 -15.78 10.63 -7.21
CA TRP A 149 -16.30 10.36 -5.89
C TRP A 149 -17.36 11.41 -5.51
N PRO A 150 -18.58 10.98 -5.14
CA PRO A 150 -19.65 11.90 -4.80
C PRO A 150 -19.37 12.57 -3.47
N GLN A 151 -19.86 13.80 -3.30
CA GLN A 151 -19.78 14.50 -2.02
C GLN A 151 -20.37 13.63 -0.89
N PRO A 152 -19.60 13.35 0.19
CA PRO A 152 -20.09 12.55 1.30
C PRO A 152 -21.31 13.20 1.98
N ARG A 153 -22.42 12.44 2.05
CA ARG A 153 -23.68 12.89 2.69
C ARG A 153 -23.83 12.47 4.14
N ASN A 154 -22.93 11.64 4.64
CA ASN A 154 -22.92 11.17 6.03
C ASN A 154 -21.52 10.74 6.47
N ILE A 155 -21.36 10.52 7.78
CA ILE A 155 -20.10 10.10 8.40
C ILE A 155 -19.56 8.80 7.79
N LYS A 156 -20.42 7.83 7.47
CA LYS A 156 -19.99 6.54 6.89
C LYS A 156 -19.37 6.74 5.51
N ALA A 157 -20.02 7.53 4.64
CA ALA A 157 -19.51 7.87 3.32
C ALA A 157 -18.18 8.65 3.40
N LEU A 158 -18.06 9.56 4.37
CA LEU A 158 -16.84 10.33 4.57
C LEU A 158 -15.68 9.45 5.06
N LYS A 159 -15.94 8.54 6.00
CA LYS A 159 -14.94 7.56 6.46
C LYS A 159 -14.46 6.67 5.32
N TYR A 160 -15.36 6.23 4.44
CA TYR A 160 -15.01 5.43 3.28
C TYR A 160 -14.09 6.21 2.31
N PHE A 161 -14.42 7.47 2.02
CA PHE A 161 -13.57 8.35 1.20
C PHE A 161 -12.20 8.58 1.82
N LEU A 162 -12.14 8.97 3.10
CA LEU A 162 -10.89 9.24 3.78
C LEU A 162 -10.02 7.99 3.92
N GLY A 163 -10.61 6.82 4.18
CA GLY A 163 -9.88 5.55 4.21
C GLY A 163 -9.22 5.24 2.87
N PHE A 164 -9.94 5.44 1.76
CA PHE A 164 -9.40 5.27 0.42
C PHE A 164 -8.28 6.28 0.10
N ALA A 165 -8.51 7.56 0.38
CA ALA A 165 -7.52 8.61 0.13
C ALA A 165 -6.26 8.43 1.00
N ASN A 166 -6.42 7.93 2.23
CA ASN A 166 -5.31 7.69 3.14
C ASN A 166 -4.39 6.55 2.67
N PHE A 167 -4.92 5.55 1.96
CA PHE A 167 -4.10 4.51 1.35
C PHE A 167 -3.08 5.09 0.35
N TYR A 168 -3.45 6.17 -0.34
CA TYR A 168 -2.62 6.83 -1.35
C TYR A 168 -2.00 8.15 -0.86
N CYS A 169 -2.01 8.43 0.45
CA CYS A 169 -1.50 9.70 0.98
C CYS A 169 -0.01 9.92 0.71
N CYS A 170 0.75 8.84 0.51
CA CYS A 170 2.18 8.88 0.20
C CYS A 170 2.50 9.59 -1.12
N PHE A 171 1.51 9.84 -1.99
CA PHE A 171 1.63 10.63 -3.22
C PHE A 171 1.28 12.12 -3.03
N ILE A 172 0.72 12.49 -1.89
CA ILE A 172 0.09 13.80 -1.70
C ILE A 172 0.90 14.60 -0.68
N LYS A 173 1.58 15.64 -1.18
CA LYS A 173 2.25 16.62 -0.33
C LYS A 173 1.24 17.28 0.63
N ASN A 174 1.61 17.34 1.91
CA ASN A 174 0.82 17.94 2.99
C ASN A 174 -0.60 17.37 3.09
N TYR A 175 -0.77 16.05 2.91
CA TYR A 175 -2.06 15.37 2.94
C TYR A 175 -2.89 15.69 4.21
N SER A 176 -2.27 15.65 5.39
CA SER A 176 -2.92 15.92 6.68
C SER A 176 -3.57 17.30 6.75
N GLU A 177 -2.94 18.32 6.15
CA GLU A 177 -3.50 19.68 6.07
C GLU A 177 -4.77 19.70 5.19
N LYS A 178 -4.69 19.03 4.03
CA LYS A 178 -5.78 18.95 3.03
C LYS A 178 -7.01 18.20 3.54
N ILE A 179 -6.90 17.40 4.60
CA ILE A 179 -8.04 16.65 5.19
C ILE A 179 -8.53 17.20 6.53
N THR A 180 -7.99 18.33 7.02
CA THR A 180 -8.26 18.83 8.38
C THR A 180 -9.74 19.14 8.65
N ALA A 181 -10.41 19.83 7.74
CA ALA A 181 -11.85 20.12 7.82
C ALA A 181 -12.69 18.84 7.66
N LEU A 182 -12.29 17.94 6.75
CA LEU A 182 -12.96 16.66 6.53
C LEU A 182 -12.91 15.78 7.79
N THR A 183 -11.73 15.57 8.36
CA THR A 183 -11.56 14.79 9.60
C THR A 183 -12.24 15.44 10.80
N SER A 184 -12.41 16.76 10.82
CA SER A 184 -13.15 17.45 11.87
C SER A 184 -14.64 17.09 11.89
N LEU A 185 -15.22 16.70 10.74
CA LEU A 185 -16.60 16.19 10.65
C LEU A 185 -16.77 14.78 11.24
N LEU A 186 -15.68 14.10 11.62
CA LEU A 186 -15.71 12.78 12.25
C LEU A 186 -15.71 12.84 13.78
N LYS A 187 -15.58 14.04 14.38
CA LYS A 187 -15.59 14.20 15.84
C LYS A 187 -16.93 13.77 16.43
N LYS A 188 -16.89 13.13 17.60
CA LYS A 188 -18.09 12.77 18.35
C LYS A 188 -18.85 14.04 18.75
N ASP A 189 -20.18 13.92 18.85
CA ASP A 189 -21.08 14.95 19.36
C ASP A 189 -21.21 16.23 18.51
N SER A 190 -20.77 16.19 17.25
CA SER A 190 -20.97 17.28 16.28
C SER A 190 -21.96 16.86 15.17
N PRO A 191 -22.93 17.72 14.79
CA PRO A 191 -23.79 17.41 13.65
C PRO A 191 -22.96 17.34 12.36
N PHE A 192 -23.28 16.37 11.50
CA PHE A 192 -22.62 16.25 10.21
C PHE A 192 -23.09 17.35 9.26
N ILE A 193 -22.35 18.45 9.21
CA ILE A 193 -22.60 19.59 8.34
C ILE A 193 -21.43 19.72 7.37
N PHE A 194 -21.65 19.30 6.13
CA PHE A 194 -20.65 19.40 5.07
C PHE A 194 -20.62 20.84 4.52
N ASN A 195 -19.91 21.72 5.23
CA ASN A 195 -19.83 23.15 4.94
C ASN A 195 -18.90 23.47 3.76
N GLU A 196 -18.84 24.73 3.37
CA GLU A 196 -18.00 25.22 2.26
C GLU A 196 -16.51 24.92 2.46
N LYS A 197 -16.01 24.98 3.71
CA LYS A 197 -14.62 24.65 4.03
C LYS A 197 -14.31 23.17 3.77
N ALA A 198 -15.21 22.27 4.17
CA ALA A 198 -15.11 20.84 3.90
C ALA A 198 -15.20 20.55 2.40
N LEU A 199 -16.09 21.25 1.68
CA LEU A 199 -16.23 21.13 0.23
C LEU A 199 -14.98 21.59 -0.53
N SER A 200 -14.42 22.74 -0.14
CA SER A 200 -13.17 23.24 -0.69
C SER A 200 -12.03 22.24 -0.48
N GLN A 201 -11.84 21.73 0.74
CA GLN A 201 -10.81 20.72 1.02
C GLN A 201 -11.04 19.38 0.29
N PHE A 202 -12.30 18.96 0.15
CA PHE A 202 -12.65 17.79 -0.64
C PHE A 202 -12.22 17.95 -2.10
N GLN A 203 -12.50 19.10 -2.71
CA GLN A 203 -12.10 19.36 -4.10
C GLN A 203 -10.58 19.50 -4.24
N VAL A 204 -9.93 20.26 -3.35
CA VAL A 204 -8.45 20.40 -3.34
C VAL A 204 -7.76 19.05 -3.22
N LEU A 205 -8.30 18.14 -2.39
CA LEU A 205 -7.75 16.80 -2.26
C LEU A 205 -7.93 16.00 -3.55
N LYS A 206 -9.12 16.04 -4.17
CA LYS A 206 -9.38 15.37 -5.46
C LYS A 206 -8.43 15.87 -6.54
N ASP A 207 -8.22 17.17 -6.63
CA ASP A 207 -7.34 17.80 -7.61
C ASP A 207 -5.87 17.41 -7.36
N ALA A 208 -5.46 17.28 -6.09
CA ALA A 208 -4.10 16.83 -5.75
C ALA A 208 -3.80 15.41 -6.24
N PHE A 209 -4.80 14.52 -6.31
CA PHE A 209 -4.62 13.19 -6.89
C PHE A 209 -4.43 13.20 -8.41
N THR A 210 -4.81 14.27 -9.11
CA THR A 210 -4.59 14.38 -10.58
C THR A 210 -3.18 14.81 -10.94
N SER A 211 -2.52 15.51 -10.04
CA SER A 211 -1.15 16.02 -10.19
C SER A 211 -0.14 15.29 -9.31
N ALA A 212 -0.53 14.13 -8.76
CA ALA A 212 0.32 13.27 -7.97
C ALA A 212 1.57 12.88 -8.78
N PRO A 213 2.79 13.12 -8.26
CA PRO A 213 4.02 12.78 -8.96
C PRO A 213 4.23 11.27 -8.98
N ILE A 214 5.10 10.81 -9.88
CA ILE A 214 5.70 9.48 -9.79
C ILE A 214 6.66 9.51 -8.60
N LEU A 215 6.55 8.53 -7.71
CA LEU A 215 7.49 8.36 -6.61
C LEU A 215 8.63 7.47 -7.09
N SER A 216 9.86 7.97 -7.06
CA SER A 216 11.01 7.17 -7.49
C SER A 216 11.33 6.07 -6.50
N HIS A 217 11.92 4.98 -7.00
CA HIS A 217 12.44 3.92 -6.14
C HIS A 217 13.63 4.44 -5.33
N PHE A 218 13.69 4.06 -4.06
CA PHE A 218 14.79 4.46 -3.19
C PHE A 218 16.11 3.79 -3.63
N ASN A 219 17.17 4.59 -3.73
CA ASN A 219 18.51 4.13 -4.05
C ASN A 219 19.49 4.53 -2.94
N SER A 220 20.00 3.56 -2.18
CA SER A 220 20.93 3.79 -1.07
C SER A 220 22.21 4.53 -1.44
N SER A 221 22.58 4.53 -2.72
CA SER A 221 23.80 5.16 -3.22
C SER A 221 23.61 6.65 -3.56
N LEU A 222 22.39 7.17 -3.55
CA LEU A 222 22.09 8.56 -3.87
C LEU A 222 21.98 9.44 -2.60
N PRO A 223 22.39 10.72 -2.69
CA PRO A 223 22.15 11.69 -1.63
C PRO A 223 20.66 11.80 -1.33
N THR A 224 20.32 11.71 -0.04
CA THR A 224 18.94 11.76 0.45
C THR A 224 18.70 13.10 1.14
N ILE A 225 17.59 13.74 0.79
CA ILE A 225 17.15 15.02 1.36
C ILE A 225 15.80 14.77 2.03
N VAL A 226 15.72 15.09 3.31
CA VAL A 226 14.46 15.16 4.05
C VAL A 226 14.12 16.63 4.21
N GLU A 227 12.99 17.05 3.66
CA GLU A 227 12.44 18.39 3.88
C GLU A 227 11.21 18.26 4.76
N THR A 228 11.15 19.09 5.78
CA THR A 228 10.01 19.15 6.69
C THR A 228 9.41 20.54 6.68
N ASP A 229 8.10 20.60 6.85
CA ASP A 229 7.35 21.83 6.98
C ASP A 229 6.30 21.65 8.07
N SER A 230 6.01 22.72 8.81
CA SER A 230 5.01 22.72 9.85
C SER A 230 4.03 23.87 9.66
N SER A 231 2.76 23.59 9.92
CA SER A 231 1.68 24.57 9.91
C SER A 231 1.13 24.75 11.32
N ASP A 232 0.09 25.55 11.49
CA ASP A 232 -0.56 25.67 12.79
C ASP A 232 -1.20 24.35 13.30
N TYR A 233 -1.51 23.42 12.38
CA TYR A 233 -2.37 22.26 12.68
C TYR A 233 -1.76 20.90 12.33
N ALA A 234 -0.72 20.86 11.51
CA ALA A 234 -0.11 19.64 10.99
C ALA A 234 1.36 19.85 10.61
N LEU A 235 2.10 18.75 10.61
CA LEU A 235 3.45 18.65 10.04
C LEU A 235 3.41 17.85 8.73
N GLY A 236 4.34 18.14 7.84
CA GLY A 236 4.58 17.44 6.60
C GLY A 236 6.06 17.17 6.40
N ALA A 237 6.36 16.07 5.71
CA ALA A 237 7.70 15.68 5.34
C ALA A 237 7.74 15.16 3.90
N VAL A 238 8.85 15.41 3.21
CA VAL A 238 9.15 14.86 1.90
C VAL A 238 10.51 14.21 1.95
N LEU A 239 10.56 12.92 1.67
CA LEU A 239 11.80 12.20 1.40
C LEU A 239 12.08 12.31 -0.11
N SER A 240 13.21 12.89 -0.48
CA SER A 240 13.64 13.01 -1.88
C SER A 240 15.08 12.52 -2.06
N GLN A 241 15.42 12.09 -3.28
CA GLN A 241 16.79 11.80 -3.66
C GLN A 241 17.22 12.65 -4.85
N VAL A 242 18.50 13.03 -4.85
CA VAL A 242 19.08 13.85 -5.92
C VAL A 242 19.92 12.97 -6.83
N ASN A 243 19.68 13.07 -8.13
CA ASN A 243 20.50 12.49 -9.19
C ASN A 243 20.78 13.55 -10.27
N ASP A 244 21.38 13.13 -11.39
CA ASP A 244 21.76 14.03 -12.49
C ASP A 244 20.57 14.78 -13.12
N SER A 245 19.36 14.23 -13.05
CA SER A 245 18.15 14.88 -13.57
C SER A 245 17.43 15.76 -12.55
N GLY A 246 17.96 15.86 -11.33
CA GLY A 246 17.47 16.75 -10.28
C GLY A 246 16.98 16.00 -9.05
N LYS A 247 16.00 16.61 -8.38
CA LYS A 247 15.44 16.12 -7.11
C LYS A 247 14.14 15.37 -7.37
N HIS A 248 14.07 14.12 -6.92
CA HIS A 248 12.94 13.22 -7.14
C HIS A 248 12.32 12.78 -5.81
N PRO A 249 10.98 12.88 -5.65
CA PRO A 249 10.31 12.45 -4.43
C PRO A 249 10.28 10.92 -4.34
N ILE A 250 10.61 10.39 -3.16
CA ILE A 250 10.50 8.96 -2.80
C ILE A 250 9.21 8.72 -2.04
N ALA A 251 8.90 9.60 -1.09
CA ALA A 251 7.68 9.51 -0.29
C ALA A 251 7.27 10.88 0.28
N PHE A 252 5.96 11.09 0.39
CA PHE A 252 5.38 12.14 1.20
C PHE A 252 4.85 11.54 2.50
N ASP A 253 5.10 12.21 3.62
CA ASP A 253 4.48 11.88 4.89
C ASP A 253 3.87 13.14 5.52
N SER A 254 2.83 12.97 6.33
CA SER A 254 2.22 14.08 7.05
C SER A 254 1.37 13.59 8.21
N ARG A 255 1.36 14.36 9.30
CA ARG A 255 0.56 14.07 10.48
C ARG A 255 -0.07 15.32 11.05
N ARG A 256 -1.29 15.20 11.57
CA ARG A 256 -1.91 16.26 12.38
C ARG A 256 -1.28 16.32 13.76
N PHE A 257 -1.12 17.53 14.30
CA PHE A 257 -0.70 17.69 15.68
C PHE A 257 -1.73 17.12 16.66
N LEU A 258 -1.22 16.49 17.72
CA LEU A 258 -1.98 16.12 18.89
C LEU A 258 -2.44 17.39 19.63
N PRO A 259 -3.51 17.29 20.46
CA PRO A 259 -4.00 18.44 21.22
C PRO A 259 -2.93 19.15 22.05
N ALA A 260 -1.95 18.42 22.58
CA ALA A 260 -0.83 18.99 23.32
C ALA A 260 0.15 19.73 22.41
N GLU A 261 0.50 19.14 21.26
CA GLU A 261 1.46 19.66 20.26
C GLU A 261 0.94 20.95 19.58
N LEU A 262 -0.38 21.16 19.53
CA LEU A 262 -0.96 22.41 19.01
C LEU A 262 -0.52 23.65 19.79
N ASN A 263 -0.18 23.48 21.07
CA ASN A 263 0.25 24.57 21.96
C ASN A 263 1.75 24.85 21.90
N TYR A 264 2.51 24.09 21.09
CA TYR A 264 3.93 24.33 20.90
C TYR A 264 4.18 25.66 20.17
N GLU A 265 5.29 26.29 20.49
CA GLU A 265 5.77 27.43 19.71
C GLU A 265 6.19 26.97 18.30
N ILE A 266 6.29 27.90 17.35
CA ILE A 266 6.55 27.58 15.94
C ILE A 266 7.85 26.77 15.79
N HIS A 267 8.91 27.16 16.50
CA HIS A 267 10.20 26.47 16.43
C HIS A 267 10.15 25.03 16.98
N ASP A 268 9.34 24.78 18.02
CA ASP A 268 9.12 23.44 18.56
C ASP A 268 8.30 22.57 17.60
N LYS A 269 7.35 23.17 16.89
CA LYS A 269 6.58 22.49 15.82
C LYS A 269 7.47 22.10 14.65
N ASP A 270 8.39 22.98 14.25
CA ASP A 270 9.38 22.69 13.20
C ASP A 270 10.33 21.57 13.64
N LEU A 271 10.84 21.63 14.87
CA LEU A 271 11.71 20.59 15.43
C LEU A 271 10.99 19.23 15.53
N LEU A 272 9.72 19.22 15.94
CA LEU A 272 8.90 18.02 15.95
C LEU A 272 8.69 17.47 14.54
N GLY A 273 8.53 18.33 13.54
CA GLY A 273 8.48 17.95 12.12
C GLY A 273 9.74 17.18 11.70
N ILE A 274 10.92 17.71 12.04
CA ILE A 274 12.22 17.08 11.78
C ILE A 274 12.32 15.73 12.51
N ALA A 275 12.02 15.71 13.80
CA ALA A 275 12.10 14.50 14.62
C ALA A 275 11.13 13.39 14.18
N TRP A 276 9.97 13.76 13.62
CA TRP A 276 9.02 12.80 13.05
C TRP A 276 9.50 12.19 11.73
N ALA A 277 10.19 13.00 10.91
CA ALA A 277 10.59 12.60 9.58
C ALA A 277 11.85 11.71 9.55
N LEU A 278 12.66 11.74 10.61
CA LEU A 278 13.88 10.94 10.79
C LEU A 278 13.58 9.60 11.46
#